data_AF-A0A7X0JV51-F1
#
_entry.id   AF-A0A7X0JV51-F1
#
_cell.length_a   1.000
_cell.length_b   1.000
_cell.length_c   1.000
_cell.angle_alpha   90.00
_cell.angle_beta   90.00
_cell.angle_gamma   90.00
#
_symmetry.space_group_name_H-M   'P 1'
#
loop_
_entity.id
_entity.type
_entity.pdbx_description
1 polymer ?
#
loop_
_entity_poly.entity_id
_entity_poly.type
_entity_poly.pdbx_seq_one_letter_code
_entity_poly.pdbx_strand_id
1 'polypeptide(L)'
;MIKQFVRLAIVATVWRRYKSSIISVAALLLFWFVVSFFHGEYISYAEATGERQFLAVSFFIKWGLGMAALSAFILFHLRAFRKSADRKENPQASKKEHLKGEKQKPKTQKVKDKPEIPPAPKPGDEAYKASEDPFAALRDKPKLRSRADVELSKKGR
;
A
#
# COMPACT_ATOMS: atom_id res chain seq x y z
N MET A 1 -16.42 36.48 12.99
CA MET A 1 -15.95 35.99 11.68
C MET A 1 -14.97 34.81 11.79
N ILE A 2 -13.98 34.84 12.69
CA ILE A 2 -13.04 33.70 12.95
C ILE A 2 -13.73 32.33 13.15
N LYS A 3 -14.86 32.25 13.87
CA LYS A 3 -15.61 31.00 14.07
C LYS A 3 -16.04 30.31 12.77
N GLN A 4 -16.33 31.07 11.70
CA GLN A 4 -16.74 30.50 10.41
C GLN A 4 -15.54 29.98 9.62
N PHE A 5 -14.41 30.67 9.68
CA PHE A 5 -13.15 30.19 9.09
C PHE A 5 -12.62 28.92 9.77
N VAL A 6 -12.75 28.81 11.10
CA VAL A 6 -12.39 27.58 11.83
C VAL A 6 -13.28 26.41 11.40
N ARG A 7 -14.59 26.62 11.23
CA ARG A 7 -15.50 25.59 10.71
C ARG A 7 -15.14 25.16 9.30
N LEU A 8 -14.84 26.10 8.41
CA LEU A 8 -14.38 25.83 7.04
C LEU A 8 -13.03 25.08 7.04
N ALA A 9 -12.10 25.44 7.91
CA ALA A 9 -10.81 24.76 8.02
C ALA A 9 -10.98 23.32 8.52
N ILE A 10 -11.84 23.08 9.52
CA ILE A 10 -12.16 21.73 10.00
C ILE A 10 -12.81 20.91 8.88
N VAL A 11 -13.82 21.46 8.19
CA VAL A 11 -14.48 20.80 7.06
C VAL A 11 -13.48 20.49 5.94
N ALA A 12 -12.60 21.44 5.59
CA ALA A 12 -11.57 21.24 4.59
C ALA A 12 -10.56 20.17 5.00
N THR A 13 -10.19 20.10 6.28
CA THR A 13 -9.24 19.11 6.82
C THR A 13 -9.86 17.72 6.84
N VAL A 14 -11.11 17.61 7.29
CA VAL A 14 -11.90 16.37 7.26
C VAL A 14 -12.09 15.93 5.81
N TRP A 15 -12.47 16.82 4.91
CA TRP A 15 -12.61 16.51 3.48
C TRP A 15 -11.29 16.02 2.89
N ARG A 16 -10.17 16.69 3.15
CA ARG A 16 -8.86 16.30 2.60
C ARG A 16 -8.38 14.95 3.12
N ARG A 17 -8.67 14.63 4.38
CA ARG A 17 -8.25 13.36 5.01
C ARG A 17 -9.19 12.19 4.70
N TYR A 18 -10.49 12.43 4.62
CA TYR A 18 -11.51 11.39 4.48
C TYR A 18 -12.19 11.36 3.11
N LYS A 19 -11.75 12.14 2.12
CA LYS A 19 -12.37 12.19 0.77
C LYS A 19 -12.69 10.81 0.19
N SER A 20 -11.79 9.84 0.32
CA SER A 20 -12.02 8.50 -0.23
C SER A 20 -13.18 7.79 0.47
N SER A 21 -13.25 7.83 1.80
CA SER A 21 -14.34 7.21 2.56
C SER A 21 -15.65 7.97 2.39
N ILE A 22 -15.62 9.30 2.36
CA ILE A 22 -16.80 10.14 2.13
C ILE A 22 -17.39 9.85 0.75
N ILE A 23 -16.56 9.78 -0.30
CA ILE A 23 -17.02 9.46 -1.66
C ILE A 23 -17.61 8.05 -1.71
N SER A 24 -16.98 7.06 -1.09
CA SER A 24 -17.51 5.69 -1.08
C SER A 24 -18.86 5.58 -0.35
N VAL A 25 -19.01 6.25 0.79
CA VAL A 25 -20.28 6.27 1.52
C VAL A 25 -21.34 7.05 0.75
N ALA A 26 -20.99 8.21 0.19
CA ALA A 26 -21.89 8.99 -0.64
C ALA A 26 -22.35 8.20 -1.87
N ALA A 27 -21.45 7.46 -2.53
CA ALA A 27 -21.79 6.58 -3.64
C ALA A 27 -22.73 5.45 -3.22
N LEU A 28 -22.51 4.86 -2.03
CA LEU A 28 -23.39 3.82 -1.50
C LEU A 28 -24.79 4.36 -1.19
N LEU A 29 -24.88 5.55 -0.59
CA LEU A 29 -26.14 6.23 -0.33
C LEU A 29 -26.86 6.61 -1.63
N LEU A 30 -26.12 7.13 -2.61
CA LEU A 30 -26.66 7.47 -3.93
C LEU A 30 -27.20 6.21 -4.64
N PHE A 31 -26.45 5.11 -4.60
CA PHE A 31 -26.89 3.83 -5.13
C PHE A 31 -28.17 3.36 -4.44
N TRP A 32 -28.21 3.40 -3.10
CA TRP A 32 -29.40 3.01 -2.34
C TRP A 32 -30.61 3.88 -2.72
N PHE A 33 -30.40 5.18 -2.87
CA PHE A 33 -31.44 6.11 -3.30
C PHE A 33 -31.98 5.76 -4.68
N VAL A 34 -31.10 5.55 -5.66
CA VAL A 34 -31.47 5.17 -7.03
C VAL A 34 -32.28 3.87 -7.03
N VAL A 35 -31.79 2.82 -6.36
CA VAL A 35 -32.49 1.53 -6.28
C VAL A 35 -33.86 1.69 -5.61
N SER A 36 -33.95 2.50 -4.55
CA SER A 36 -35.22 2.76 -3.88
C SER A 36 -36.20 3.52 -4.77
N PHE A 37 -35.72 4.49 -5.53
CA PHE A 37 -36.53 5.27 -6.48
C PHE A 37 -37.09 4.37 -7.58
N PHE A 38 -36.24 3.59 -8.26
CA PHE A 38 -36.68 2.66 -9.31
C PHE A 38 -37.63 1.59 -8.80
N HIS A 39 -37.41 1.07 -7.60
CA HIS A 39 -38.31 0.11 -7.00
C HIS A 39 -39.67 0.73 -6.65
N GLY A 40 -39.70 1.98 -6.19
CA GLY A 40 -40.93 2.72 -5.96
C GLY A 40 -41.75 2.90 -7.24
N GLU A 41 -41.10 3.34 -8.32
CA GLU A 41 -41.74 3.45 -9.64
C GLU A 41 -42.28 2.11 -10.14
N TYR A 42 -41.54 1.02 -9.93
CA TYR A 42 -41.99 -0.32 -10.31
C TYR A 42 -43.23 -0.77 -9.52
N ILE A 43 -43.29 -0.51 -8.21
CA ILE A 43 -44.47 -0.84 -7.40
C ILE A 43 -45.69 -0.06 -7.90
N SER A 44 -45.55 1.25 -8.12
CA SER A 44 -46.62 2.09 -8.66
C SER A 44 -47.13 1.58 -10.01
N TYR A 45 -46.22 1.16 -10.90
CA TYR A 45 -46.57 0.55 -12.18
C TYR A 45 -47.32 -0.78 -12.03
N ALA A 46 -46.84 -1.65 -11.15
CA ALA A 46 -47.47 -2.95 -10.89
C ALA A 46 -48.86 -2.82 -10.26
N GLU A 47 -49.07 -1.81 -9.41
CA GLU A 47 -50.39 -1.48 -8.85
C GLU A 47 -51.34 -0.94 -9.92
N ALA A 48 -50.87 -0.09 -10.82
CA ALA A 48 -51.69 0.50 -11.89
C ALA A 48 -52.10 -0.52 -12.97
N THR A 49 -51.26 -1.52 -13.25
CA THR A 49 -51.54 -2.56 -14.25
C THR A 49 -52.21 -3.81 -13.66
N GLY A 50 -52.20 -3.97 -12.34
CA GLY A 50 -52.74 -5.14 -11.65
C GLY A 50 -51.87 -6.41 -11.79
N GLU A 51 -50.74 -6.35 -12.50
CA GLU A 51 -49.82 -7.49 -12.65
C GLU A 51 -48.93 -7.67 -11.41
N ARG A 52 -49.41 -8.46 -10.45
CA ARG A 52 -48.67 -8.75 -9.20
C ARG A 52 -47.70 -9.93 -9.28
N GLN A 53 -47.61 -10.60 -10.43
CA GLN A 53 -46.79 -11.81 -10.63
C GLN A 53 -45.30 -11.61 -10.30
N PHE A 54 -44.75 -10.42 -10.56
CA PHE A 54 -43.33 -10.13 -10.38
C PHE A 54 -43.00 -9.28 -9.15
N LEU A 55 -44.00 -8.99 -8.30
CA LEU A 55 -43.82 -8.15 -7.11
C LEU A 55 -42.78 -8.75 -6.15
N ALA A 56 -42.87 -10.05 -5.85
CA ALA A 56 -41.91 -10.73 -4.99
C ALA A 56 -40.48 -10.75 -5.58
N VAL A 57 -40.36 -10.98 -6.89
CA VAL A 57 -39.06 -10.99 -7.58
C VAL A 57 -38.39 -9.61 -7.50
N SER A 58 -39.16 -8.54 -7.62
CA SER A 58 -38.64 -7.17 -7.49
C SER A 58 -38.01 -6.89 -6.12
N PHE A 59 -38.54 -7.48 -5.05
CA PHE A 59 -37.95 -7.40 -3.72
C PHE A 59 -36.63 -8.15 -3.64
N PHE A 60 -36.55 -9.37 -4.19
CA PHE A 60 -35.29 -10.12 -4.24
C PHE A 60 -34.23 -9.38 -5.03
N ILE A 61 -34.59 -8.75 -6.15
CA ILE A 61 -33.68 -7.92 -6.93
C ILE A 61 -33.19 -6.73 -6.11
N LYS A 62 -34.08 -6.02 -5.40
CA LYS A 62 -33.71 -4.90 -4.52
C LYS A 62 -32.70 -5.31 -3.45
N TRP A 63 -32.97 -6.41 -2.73
CA TRP A 63 -32.06 -6.92 -1.70
C TRP A 63 -30.75 -7.46 -2.30
N GLY A 64 -30.82 -8.13 -3.44
CA GLY A 64 -29.66 -8.61 -4.18
C GLY A 64 -28.72 -7.48 -4.60
N LEU A 65 -29.27 -6.39 -5.16
CA LEU A 65 -28.51 -5.18 -5.48
C LEU A 65 -27.89 -4.55 -4.22
N GLY A 66 -28.67 -4.48 -3.13
CA GLY A 66 -28.17 -3.98 -1.84
C GLY A 66 -26.99 -4.80 -1.32
N MET A 67 -27.07 -6.13 -1.39
CA MET A 67 -26.00 -7.03 -0.97
C MET A 67 -24.78 -6.95 -1.87
N ALA A 68 -24.98 -6.86 -3.18
CA ALA A 68 -23.89 -6.68 -4.14
C ALA A 68 -23.14 -5.36 -3.88
N ALA A 69 -23.85 -4.26 -3.66
CA ALA A 69 -23.25 -2.97 -3.35
C ALA A 69 -22.51 -2.96 -2.00
N LEU A 70 -23.08 -3.58 -0.97
CA LEU A 70 -22.40 -3.72 0.31
C LEU A 70 -21.13 -4.57 0.19
N SER A 71 -21.21 -5.68 -0.54
CA SER A 71 -20.06 -6.56 -0.79
C SER A 71 -18.95 -5.82 -1.54
N ALA A 72 -19.31 -5.07 -2.59
CA ALA A 72 -18.36 -4.23 -3.32
C ALA A 72 -17.70 -3.17 -2.42
N PHE A 73 -18.47 -2.52 -1.55
CA PHE A 73 -17.97 -1.53 -0.60
C PHE A 73 -16.95 -2.13 0.38
N ILE A 74 -17.25 -3.33 0.93
CA ILE A 74 -16.36 -4.07 1.84
C ILE A 74 -15.08 -4.47 1.10
N LEU A 75 -15.18 -5.07 -0.08
CA LEU A 75 -14.03 -5.49 -0.88
C LEU A 75 -13.13 -4.30 -1.27
N PHE A 76 -13.71 -3.16 -1.62
CA PHE A 76 -12.97 -1.94 -1.91
C PHE A 76 -12.15 -1.46 -0.70
N HIS A 77 -12.76 -1.42 0.49
CA HIS A 77 -12.06 -1.02 1.71
C HIS A 77 -11.01 -2.05 2.14
N LEU A 78 -11.30 -3.35 2.06
CA LEU A 78 -10.32 -4.41 2.36
C LEU A 78 -9.10 -4.32 1.43
N ARG A 79 -9.30 -4.06 0.14
CA ARG A 79 -8.20 -3.87 -0.82
C ARG A 79 -7.39 -2.61 -0.52
N ALA A 80 -8.04 -1.52 -0.11
CA ALA A 80 -7.37 -0.29 0.29
C ALA A 80 -6.51 -0.47 1.56
N PHE A 81 -7.00 -1.23 2.55
CA PHE A 81 -6.23 -1.59 3.74
C PHE A 81 -5.03 -2.50 3.41
N ARG A 82 -5.20 -3.52 2.56
CA ARG A 82 -4.11 -4.42 2.13
C ARG A 82 -2.98 -3.69 1.40
N LYS A 83 -3.30 -2.78 0.47
CA LYS A 83 -2.28 -1.96 -0.23
C LYS A 83 -1.45 -1.09 0.71
N SER A 84 -2.02 -0.70 1.84
CA SER A 84 -1.33 0.13 2.85
C SER A 84 -0.40 -0.70 3.74
N ALA A 85 -0.68 -2.00 3.91
CA ALA A 85 0.20 -2.93 4.63
C ALA A 85 1.44 -3.28 3.80
N ASP A 86 1.27 -3.61 2.52
CA ASP A 86 2.38 -3.90 1.58
C ASP A 86 3.35 -2.71 1.44
N ARG A 87 2.82 -1.48 1.44
CA ARG A 87 3.63 -0.26 1.32
C ARG A 87 4.52 0.01 2.54
N LYS A 88 4.22 -0.58 3.70
CA LYS A 88 5.06 -0.44 4.91
C LYS A 88 6.23 -1.43 4.94
N GLU A 89 6.14 -2.54 4.22
CA GLU A 89 7.17 -3.59 4.26
C GLU A 89 8.30 -3.37 3.25
N ASN A 90 8.12 -2.50 2.25
CA ASN A 90 9.18 -2.16 1.30
C ASN A 90 9.30 -0.65 1.00
N PRO A 91 9.95 0.14 1.88
CA PRO A 91 10.32 1.52 1.58
C PRO A 91 11.41 1.66 0.50
N GLN A 92 12.08 0.57 0.09
CA GLN A 92 13.25 0.65 -0.80
C GLN A 92 12.93 0.53 -2.29
N ALA A 93 11.75 0.05 -2.69
CA ALA A 93 11.41 -0.08 -4.10
C ALA A 93 11.09 1.27 -4.79
N SER A 94 10.69 2.31 -4.05
CA SER A 94 10.30 3.62 -4.62
C SER A 94 11.48 4.54 -4.93
N LYS A 95 12.73 4.23 -4.53
CA LYS A 95 13.90 5.08 -4.81
C LYS A 95 14.62 4.73 -6.12
N LYS A 96 14.15 3.73 -6.88
CA LYS A 96 14.82 3.29 -8.13
C LYS A 96 14.23 3.85 -9.42
N GLU A 97 13.10 4.58 -9.37
CA GLU A 97 12.52 5.18 -10.58
C GLU A 97 13.03 6.59 -10.93
N HIS A 98 13.90 7.19 -10.11
CA HIS A 98 14.53 8.49 -10.42
C HIS A 98 15.96 8.40 -10.99
N LEU A 99 16.39 7.23 -11.49
CA LEU A 99 17.74 7.06 -12.07
C LEU A 99 17.77 6.40 -13.46
N LYS A 100 16.71 6.55 -14.25
CA LYS A 100 16.72 6.17 -15.67
C LYS A 100 16.21 7.32 -16.54
N GLY A 101 17.07 8.33 -16.69
CA GLY A 101 16.75 9.46 -17.54
C GLY A 101 17.84 10.52 -17.61
N GLU A 102 19.09 10.17 -17.91
CA GLU A 102 19.91 11.03 -18.75
C GLU A 102 21.16 10.29 -19.25
N LYS A 103 21.14 9.99 -20.55
CA LYS A 103 22.33 9.62 -21.31
C LYS A 103 23.16 10.88 -21.49
N GLN A 104 24.27 11.03 -20.75
CA GLN A 104 25.33 11.97 -21.12
C GLN A 104 26.70 11.28 -21.10
N LYS A 105 27.43 11.55 -22.17
CA LYS A 105 28.70 10.95 -22.63
C LYS A 105 29.82 11.06 -21.59
N PRO A 106 30.76 10.10 -21.51
CA PRO A 106 31.96 10.26 -20.70
C PRO A 106 32.92 11.23 -21.41
N LYS A 107 33.10 12.44 -20.84
CA LYS A 107 34.28 13.27 -21.13
C LYS A 107 35.39 12.86 -20.17
N THR A 108 36.43 12.27 -20.75
CA THR A 108 37.74 12.02 -20.16
C THR A 108 38.30 13.31 -19.56
N GLN A 109 38.54 13.32 -18.25
CA GLN A 109 39.34 14.34 -17.59
C GLN A 109 40.46 13.63 -16.80
N LYS A 110 41.69 13.83 -17.28
CA LYS A 110 42.95 13.45 -16.64
C LYS A 110 43.07 14.15 -15.27
N VAL A 111 43.21 13.36 -14.20
CA VAL A 111 43.89 13.70 -12.94
C VAL A 111 44.41 12.35 -12.43
N LYS A 112 45.64 11.91 -12.74
CA LYS A 112 46.89 12.22 -12.04
C LYS A 112 46.70 12.28 -10.52
N ASP A 113 46.54 11.12 -9.91
CA ASP A 113 47.33 10.71 -8.75
C ASP A 113 47.17 9.19 -8.54
N LYS A 114 48.31 8.53 -8.43
CA LYS A 114 48.51 7.09 -8.31
C LYS A 114 48.67 6.78 -6.81
N PRO A 115 47.74 6.08 -6.16
CA PRO A 115 48.10 5.24 -5.03
C PRO A 115 48.46 3.87 -5.59
N GLU A 116 49.68 3.44 -5.30
CA GLU A 116 50.20 2.14 -5.68
C GLU A 116 49.30 1.02 -5.18
N ILE A 117 48.90 0.16 -6.12
CA ILE A 117 48.30 -1.14 -5.86
C ILE A 117 49.40 -2.01 -5.24
N PRO A 118 49.30 -2.46 -3.98
CA PRO A 118 50.20 -3.49 -3.49
C PRO A 118 49.90 -4.79 -4.24
N PRO A 119 50.93 -5.57 -4.63
CA PRO A 119 50.73 -6.80 -5.39
C PRO A 119 49.89 -7.81 -4.60
N ALA A 120 49.00 -8.50 -5.32
CA ALA A 120 48.18 -9.58 -4.80
C ALA A 120 49.03 -10.62 -4.03
N PRO A 121 48.67 -11.00 -2.80
CA PRO A 121 49.41 -12.02 -2.07
C PRO A 121 49.03 -13.41 -2.61
N LYS A 122 50.07 -14.23 -2.81
CA LYS A 122 50.00 -15.65 -3.14
C LYS A 122 49.48 -16.45 -1.94
N PRO A 123 48.87 -17.64 -2.15
CA PRO A 123 48.30 -18.42 -1.06
C PRO A 123 49.43 -19.06 -0.26
N GLY A 124 49.57 -18.75 1.03
CA GLY A 124 50.58 -19.43 1.85
C GLY A 124 50.94 -18.85 3.20
N ASP A 125 50.63 -17.59 3.53
CA ASP A 125 51.20 -17.00 4.74
C ASP A 125 50.15 -16.74 5.83
N GLU A 126 50.28 -17.49 6.92
CA GLU A 126 49.64 -17.24 8.20
C GLU A 126 49.95 -15.82 8.68
N ALA A 127 48.96 -15.13 9.26
CA ALA A 127 49.04 -13.76 9.80
C ALA A 127 48.80 -12.59 8.81
N TYR A 128 47.75 -12.66 8.00
CA TYR A 128 47.01 -11.43 7.65
C TYR A 128 46.34 -10.91 8.93
N LYS A 129 46.88 -9.82 9.49
CA LYS A 129 46.51 -9.26 10.79
C LYS A 129 44.99 -9.21 10.99
N ALA A 130 44.51 -9.97 11.97
CA ALA A 130 43.12 -10.05 12.39
C ALA A 130 42.52 -8.72 12.93
N SER A 131 43.30 -7.62 12.93
CA SER A 131 42.88 -6.31 13.42
C SER A 131 42.30 -5.37 12.35
N GLU A 132 42.34 -5.72 11.06
CA GLU A 132 41.83 -4.87 9.97
C GLU A 132 40.71 -5.48 9.14
N ASP A 133 40.35 -6.75 9.38
CA ASP A 133 39.24 -7.38 8.66
C ASP A 133 37.92 -7.22 9.44
N PRO A 134 36.97 -6.39 8.95
CA PRO A 134 35.68 -6.18 9.61
C PRO A 134 34.81 -7.45 9.68
N PHE A 135 35.21 -8.53 9.00
CA PHE A 135 34.53 -9.82 8.97
C PHE A 135 35.31 -10.97 9.62
N ALA A 136 36.46 -10.70 10.27
CA ALA A 136 37.23 -11.74 10.98
C ALA A 136 36.33 -12.55 11.93
N ALA A 137 35.53 -11.86 12.73
CA ALA A 137 34.61 -12.45 13.69
C ALA A 137 33.46 -13.28 13.07
N LEU A 138 33.24 -13.21 11.75
CA LEU A 138 32.26 -14.05 11.05
C LEU A 138 32.86 -15.36 10.55
N ARG A 139 34.18 -15.42 10.32
CA ARG A 139 34.85 -16.61 9.79
C ARG A 139 35.02 -17.70 10.84
N ASP A 140 35.20 -17.31 12.10
CA ASP A 140 35.39 -18.26 13.21
C ASP A 140 34.08 -18.90 13.71
N LYS A 141 32.93 -18.55 13.10
CA LYS A 141 31.61 -19.06 13.50
C LYS A 141 31.26 -20.34 12.74
N PRO A 142 30.91 -21.45 13.42
CA PRO A 142 30.56 -22.71 12.76
C PRO A 142 29.25 -22.63 11.96
N LYS A 143 28.35 -21.70 12.32
CA LYS A 143 27.11 -21.43 11.59
C LYS A 143 26.71 -19.97 11.75
N LEU A 144 26.43 -19.30 10.64
CA LEU A 144 25.91 -17.94 10.65
C LEU A 144 24.44 -17.96 11.07
N ARG A 145 24.09 -17.14 12.06
CA ARG A 145 22.71 -17.01 12.53
C ARG A 145 21.96 -16.00 11.69
N SER A 146 20.72 -16.32 11.35
CA SER A 146 19.82 -15.38 10.69
C SER A 146 19.38 -14.29 11.67
N ARG A 147 18.93 -13.14 11.16
CA ARG A 147 18.36 -12.06 12.00
C ARG A 147 17.19 -12.57 12.86
N ALA A 148 16.38 -13.48 12.32
CA ALA A 148 15.28 -14.10 13.05
C ALA A 148 15.76 -14.93 14.27
N ASP A 149 16.87 -15.66 14.13
CA ASP A 149 17.44 -16.47 15.22
C ASP A 149 17.95 -15.60 16.38
N VAL A 150 18.47 -14.41 16.07
CA VAL A 150 18.94 -13.45 17.07
C VAL A 150 17.77 -12.93 17.90
N GLU A 151 16.66 -12.55 17.25
CA GLU A 151 15.47 -12.05 17.95
C GLU A 151 14.79 -13.12 18.81
N LEU A 152 14.73 -14.37 18.32
CA LEU A 152 14.21 -15.51 19.08
C LEU A 152 15.05 -15.79 20.34
N SER A 153 16.38 -15.72 20.24
CA SER A 153 17.27 -15.93 21.39
C SER A 153 17.17 -14.86 22.49
N LYS A 154 16.68 -13.66 22.15
CA LYS A 154 16.50 -12.55 23.09
C LYS A 154 15.18 -12.66 23.88
N LYS A 155 14.18 -13.37 23.33
CA LYS A 155 12.83 -13.51 23.92
C LYS A 155 12.70 -14.71 24.87
N GLY A 156 13.60 -15.69 24.77
CA GLY A 156 13.61 -16.89 25.62
C GLY A 156 14.46 -16.76 26.90
N ARG A 157 14.77 -15.54 27.35
CA ARG A 157 15.53 -15.27 28.58
C ARG A 157 14.72 -14.42 29.53
#